data_AF-M2YE32-F1
#
_entry.id   AF-M2YE32-F1
#
_cell.length_a   1.000
_cell.length_b   1.000
_cell.length_c   1.000
_cell.angle_alpha   90.00
_cell.angle_beta   90.00
_cell.angle_gamma   90.00
#
_symmetry.space_group_name_H-M   'P 1'
#
loop_
_entity.id
_entity.type
_entity.pdbx_description
1 polymer ?
#
loop_
_entity_poly.entity_id
_entity_poly.type
_entity_poly.pdbx_seq_one_letter_code
_entity_poly.pdbx_strand_id
1 'polypeptide(L)'
;MWDLVVSQMASTGLLRPLSGPALEVACETFAQWREAVRMRRERGLTAIGSQGVGVGPWVRVEQQAGKDFKAWAAEYGITPAAERKLAVETSADDSNPYA
;
A
#
# COMPACT_ATOMS: atom_id res chain seq x y z
N MET A 1 -3.77 -13.30 -0.60
CA MET A 1 -3.50 -12.03 -1.33
C MET A 1 -2.04 -11.68 -1.17
N TRP A 2 -1.58 -11.44 0.06
CA TRP A 2 -0.18 -11.14 0.33
C TRP A 2 0.79 -12.24 -0.08
N ASP A 3 0.42 -13.52 0.04
CA ASP A 3 1.27 -14.63 -0.44
C ASP A 3 1.58 -14.55 -1.93
N LEU A 4 0.59 -14.15 -2.74
CA LEU A 4 0.76 -13.98 -4.19
C LEU A 4 1.64 -12.77 -4.49
N VAL A 5 1.46 -11.67 -3.76
CA VAL A 5 2.28 -10.45 -3.89
C VAL A 5 3.73 -10.75 -3.53
N VAL A 6 3.98 -11.41 -2.39
CA VAL A 6 5.31 -11.82 -1.92
C VAL A 6 5.97 -12.77 -2.93
N SER A 7 5.23 -13.77 -3.44
CA SER A 7 5.76 -14.72 -4.42
C SER A 7 6.18 -14.02 -5.72
N GLN A 8 5.39 -13.07 -6.21
CA GLN A 8 5.73 -12.30 -7.41
C GLN A 8 6.94 -11.40 -7.18
N MET A 9 7.00 -10.71 -6.03
CA MET A 9 8.14 -9.86 -5.66
C MET A 9 9.45 -10.61 -5.44
N ALA A 10 9.39 -11.85 -4.93
CA ALA A 10 10.56 -12.70 -4.80
C ALA A 10 11.09 -13.12 -6.18
N SER A 11 10.21 -13.44 -7.13
CA SER A 11 10.60 -13.81 -8.49
C SER A 11 11.20 -12.66 -9.30
N THR A 12 10.90 -11.41 -8.94
CA THR A 12 11.42 -10.19 -9.62
C THR A 12 12.62 -9.56 -8.91
N GLY A 13 13.10 -10.14 -7.79
CA GLY A 13 14.24 -9.61 -7.04
C GLY A 13 13.96 -8.33 -6.22
N LEU A 14 12.71 -7.88 -6.17
CA LEU A 14 12.29 -6.68 -5.43
C LEU A 14 12.29 -6.89 -3.90
N LEU A 15 12.15 -8.12 -3.45
CA LEU A 15 12.28 -8.48 -2.03
C LEU A 15 13.72 -8.86 -1.70
N ARG A 16 14.50 -7.88 -1.24
CA ARG A 16 15.75 -8.13 -0.52
C ARG A 16 15.42 -8.40 0.95
N PRO A 17 16.22 -9.17 1.70
CA PRO A 17 15.96 -9.46 3.12
C PRO A 17 15.74 -8.19 3.97
N LEU A 18 16.39 -7.08 3.59
CA LEU A 18 16.30 -5.79 4.28
C LEU A 18 14.92 -5.09 4.11
N SER A 19 14.15 -5.40 3.06
CA SER A 19 12.85 -4.78 2.81
C SER A 19 11.66 -5.53 3.42
N GLY A 20 11.91 -6.65 4.11
CA GLY A 20 10.88 -7.44 4.80
C GLY A 20 10.06 -6.66 5.84
N PRO A 21 10.69 -5.92 6.77
CA PRO A 21 9.95 -5.14 7.78
C PRO A 21 9.09 -4.03 7.17
N ALA A 22 9.54 -3.40 6.09
CA ALA A 22 8.75 -2.37 5.40
C ALA A 22 7.53 -3.00 4.68
N LEU A 23 7.63 -4.25 4.22
CA LEU A 23 6.49 -4.96 3.64
C LEU A 23 5.48 -5.34 4.72
N GLU A 24 5.95 -5.74 5.90
CA GLU A 24 5.11 -6.01 7.06
C GLU A 24 4.29 -4.76 7.43
N VAL A 25 4.91 -3.58 7.46
CA VAL A 25 4.20 -2.31 7.70
C VAL A 25 3.14 -2.04 6.63
N ALA A 26 3.42 -2.33 5.35
CA ALA A 26 2.46 -2.19 4.27
C ALA A 26 1.25 -3.14 4.43
N CYS A 27 1.50 -4.37 4.87
CA CYS A 27 0.47 -5.37 5.19
C CYS A 27 -0.44 -4.89 6.33
N GLU A 28 0.16 -4.40 7.42
CA GLU A 28 -0.57 -3.87 8.58
C GLU A 28 -1.40 -2.62 8.20
N THR A 29 -0.83 -1.72 7.39
CA THR A 29 -1.53 -0.54 6.87
C THR A 29 -2.79 -0.94 6.09
N PHE A 30 -2.71 -1.97 5.25
CA PHE A 30 -3.85 -2.48 4.52
C PHE A 30 -4.90 -3.13 5.43
N ALA A 31 -4.47 -3.87 6.44
CA ALA A 31 -5.37 -4.48 7.42
C ALA A 31 -6.15 -3.41 8.18
N GLN A 32 -5.48 -2.34 8.62
CA GLN A 32 -6.09 -1.19 9.28
C GLN A 32 -7.10 -0.48 8.36
N TRP A 33 -6.75 -0.28 7.08
CA TRP A 33 -7.66 0.29 6.09
C TRP A 33 -8.93 -0.57 5.93
N ARG A 34 -8.78 -1.90 5.80
CA ARG A 34 -9.92 -2.82 5.68
C ARG A 34 -10.87 -2.73 6.86
N GLU A 35 -10.31 -2.64 8.06
CA GLU A 35 -11.09 -2.51 9.30
C GLU A 35 -11.84 -1.18 9.35
N ALA A 36 -11.20 -0.08 8.96
CA ALA A 36 -11.84 1.23 8.88
C ALA A 36 -12.98 1.27 7.85
N VAL A 37 -12.79 0.64 6.68
CA VAL A 37 -13.84 0.47 5.67
C VAL A 37 -15.01 -0.35 6.20
N ARG A 38 -14.73 -1.45 6.93
CA ARG A 38 -15.78 -2.26 7.58
C ARG A 38 -16.61 -1.39 8.52
N MET A 39 -15.95 -0.68 9.44
CA MET A 39 -16.63 0.21 10.39
C MET A 39 -17.45 1.29 9.67
N ARG A 40 -16.92 1.91 8.60
CA ARG A 40 -17.66 2.90 7.82
C ARG A 40 -18.91 2.32 7.16
N ARG A 41 -18.81 1.10 6.61
CA ARG A 41 -19.94 0.42 5.96
C ARG A 41 -21.03 0.07 6.96
N GLU A 42 -20.65 -0.39 8.15
CA GLU A 42 -21.58 -0.79 9.20
C GLU A 42 -22.22 0.40 9.92
N ARG A 43 -21.45 1.47 10.17
CA ARG A 43 -21.85 2.58 11.06
C ARG A 43 -22.17 3.88 10.32
N GLY A 44 -21.91 3.95 9.02
CA GLY A 44 -22.10 5.16 8.22
C GLY A 44 -20.93 6.14 8.33
N LEU A 45 -21.15 7.38 7.88
CA LEU A 45 -20.11 8.42 7.81
C LEU A 45 -19.99 9.26 9.07
N THR A 46 -21.04 9.27 9.90
CA THR A 46 -21.15 10.15 11.06
C THR A 46 -21.18 9.35 12.35
N ALA A 47 -20.78 9.98 13.44
CA ALA A 47 -20.88 9.46 14.79
C ALA A 47 -21.45 10.54 15.72
N ILE A 48 -22.19 10.10 16.73
CA ILE A 48 -22.69 10.98 17.78
C ILE A 48 -21.62 11.06 18.87
N GLY A 49 -21.09 12.25 19.11
CA GLY A 49 -20.16 12.55 20.20
C GLY A 49 -20.81 13.42 21.28
N SER A 50 -20.04 13.76 22.31
CA SER A 50 -20.48 14.64 23.40
C SER A 50 -20.89 16.04 22.93
N GLN A 51 -20.38 16.49 21.78
CA GLN A 51 -20.67 17.80 21.17
C GLN A 51 -21.70 17.74 20.03
N GLY A 52 -22.39 16.60 19.83
CA GLY A 52 -23.35 16.40 18.74
C GLY A 52 -22.85 15.49 17.63
N VAL A 53 -23.42 15.63 16.43
CA VAL A 53 -23.11 14.77 15.28
C VAL A 53 -21.85 15.27 14.57
N GLY A 54 -20.85 14.40 14.42
CA GLY A 54 -19.60 14.68 13.73
C GLY A 54 -19.21 13.58 12.76
N VAL A 55 -18.08 13.77 12.07
CA VAL A 55 -17.48 12.74 11.21
C VAL A 55 -17.02 11.57 12.07
N GLY A 56 -17.38 10.34 11.67
CA GLY A 56 -16.97 9.14 12.38
C GLY A 56 -15.44 8.98 12.40
N PRO A 57 -14.83 8.56 13.52
CA PRO A 57 -13.38 8.47 13.65
C PRO A 57 -12.77 7.49 12.62
N TRP A 58 -13.49 6.43 12.27
CA TRP A 58 -13.11 5.47 11.24
C TRP A 58 -12.92 6.09 9.85
N VAL A 59 -13.63 7.18 9.51
CA VAL A 59 -13.49 7.86 8.21
C VAL A 59 -12.10 8.47 8.08
N ARG A 60 -11.57 9.06 9.15
CA ARG A 60 -10.21 9.63 9.14
C ARG A 60 -9.15 8.52 9.03
N VAL A 61 -9.34 7.42 9.77
CA VAL A 61 -8.43 6.26 9.70
C VAL A 61 -8.40 5.67 8.28
N GLU A 62 -9.56 5.51 7.65
CA GLU A 62 -9.66 5.00 6.28
C GLU A 62 -8.93 5.91 5.29
N GLN A 63 -9.14 7.23 5.36
CA GLN A 63 -8.49 8.18 4.48
C GLN A 63 -6.97 8.18 4.65
N GLN A 64 -6.49 8.09 5.90
CA GLN A 64 -5.06 8.08 6.19
C GLN A 64 -4.41 6.77 5.74
N ALA A 65 -4.92 5.63 6.20
CA ALA A 65 -4.40 4.31 5.82
C ALA A 65 -4.46 4.07 4.31
N GLY A 66 -5.48 4.61 3.62
CA GLY A 66 -5.55 4.55 2.15
C GLY A 66 -4.45 5.35 1.45
N LYS A 67 -4.04 6.50 2.00
CA LYS A 67 -2.91 7.28 1.47
C LYS A 67 -1.59 6.57 1.74
N ASP A 68 -1.40 6.07 2.95
CA ASP A 68 -0.18 5.39 3.36
C ASP A 68 0.01 4.09 2.55
N PHE A 69 -1.05 3.31 2.36
CA PHE A 69 -1.01 2.12 1.51
C PHE A 69 -0.66 2.46 0.06
N LYS A 70 -1.19 3.56 -0.49
CA LYS A 70 -0.83 4.01 -1.84
C LYS A 70 0.65 4.37 -1.95
N ALA A 71 1.24 4.99 -0.91
CA ALA A 71 2.67 5.28 -0.88
C ALA A 71 3.49 3.99 -0.90
N TRP A 72 3.16 3.03 -0.04
CA TRP A 72 3.81 1.71 -0.06
C TRP A 72 3.66 1.00 -1.40
N ALA A 73 2.48 1.05 -2.02
CA ALA A 73 2.25 0.45 -3.33
C ALA A 73 3.10 1.08 -4.44
N ALA A 74 3.49 2.35 -4.32
CA ALA A 74 4.42 2.99 -5.24
C ALA A 74 5.85 2.49 -5.04
N GLU A 75 6.32 2.40 -3.79
CA GLU A 75 7.68 1.92 -3.46
C GLU A 75 7.88 0.45 -3.88
N TYR A 76 6.87 -0.38 -3.68
CA TYR A 76 6.94 -1.81 -3.95
C TYR A 76 6.56 -2.20 -5.37
N GLY A 77 6.24 -1.26 -6.25
CA GLY A 77 5.90 -1.59 -7.64
C GLY A 77 4.52 -2.20 -7.84
N ILE A 78 3.61 -2.12 -6.86
CA ILE A 78 2.29 -2.77 -6.90
C ILE A 78 1.28 -1.97 -7.76
N THR A 79 1.59 -0.72 -8.12
CA THR A 79 0.73 0.08 -9.00
C THR A 79 1.16 -0.04 -10.46
N PRO A 80 0.23 0.00 -11.45
CA PRO A 80 0.60 -0.06 -12.87
C PRO A 80 1.58 1.03 -13.33
N ALA A 81 1.58 2.18 -12.64
CA ALA A 81 2.54 3.25 -12.91
C ALA A 81 3.94 2.91 -12.39
N ALA A 82 4.03 2.28 -11.21
CA ALA A 82 5.28 1.82 -10.64
C ALA A 82 5.83 0.57 -11.37
N GLU A 83 4.97 -0.35 -11.80
CA GLU A 83 5.34 -1.48 -12.67
C GLU A 83 6.04 -1.00 -13.95
N ARG A 84 5.49 0.02 -14.63
CA ARG A 84 6.11 0.61 -15.82
C ARG A 84 7.49 1.22 -15.52
N LYS A 85 7.64 1.87 -14.37
CA LYS A 85 8.92 2.49 -13.97
C LYS A 85 10.00 1.41 -13.72
N LEU A 86 9.64 0.34 -13.02
CA LEU A 86 10.54 -0.79 -12.76
C LEU A 86 10.93 -1.54 -14.04
N ALA A 87 9.99 -1.70 -14.99
CA ALA A 87 10.28 -2.30 -16.28
C ALA A 87 11.27 -1.47 -17.13
N VAL A 88 11.17 -0.13 -17.07
CA VAL A 88 12.09 0.78 -17.76
C VAL A 88 13.49 0.74 -17.16
N GLU A 89 13.62 0.72 -15.84
CA GLU A 89 14.93 0.64 -15.15
C GLU A 89 15.67 -0.67 -15.48
N THR A 90 14.95 -1.80 -15.60
CA THR A 90 15.55 -3.09 -15.97
C THR A 90 16.03 -3.12 -17.44
N SER A 91 15.39 -2.34 -18.31
CA SER A 91 15.71 -2.30 -19.75
C SER A 91 16.84 -1.33 -20.11
N ALA A 92 17.22 -0.44 -19.18
CA ALA A 92 18.22 0.61 -19.42
C ALA A 92 19.68 0.14 -19.22
N ASP A 93 19.88 -1.05 -18.64
CA ASP A 93 21.23 -1.56 -18.31
C ASP A 93 21.89 -2.35 -19.46
N ASP A 94 21.15 -2.63 -20.56
CA ASP A 94 21.60 -3.51 -21.65
C ASP A 94 22.06 -2.74 -22.92
N SER A 95 22.33 -1.44 -22.80
CA SER A 95 22.77 -0.62 -23.94
C SER A 95 23.79 0.46 -23.55
N ASN A 96 24.79 0.08 -22.75
CA ASN A 96 25.99 0.89 -22.62
C ASN A 96 27.17 0.32 -23.44
N PRO A 97 27.46 0.86 -24.63
CA PRO A 97 28.66 0.50 -25.38
C PRO A 97 29.97 1.07 -24.77
N TYR A 98 29.91 1.77 -23.63
CA TYR A 98 31.04 2.42 -22.95
C TYR A 98 31.01 2.36 -21.40
N ALA A 99 30.31 1.41 -20.77
CA ALA A 99 30.42 1.14 -19.32
C ALA A 99 31.67 0.33 -18.99
#